data_AF-A0A2M7M120-F1
#
_entry.id   AF-A0A2M7M120-F1
#
_cell.length_a   1.000
_cell.length_b   1.000
_cell.length_c   1.000
_cell.angle_alpha   90.00
_cell.angle_beta   90.00
_cell.angle_gamma   90.00
#
_symmetry.space_group_name_H-M   'P 1'
#
loop_
_entity.id
_entity.type
_entity.pdbx_description
1 polymer ?
#
loop_
_entity_poly.entity_id
_entity_poly.type
_entity_poly.pdbx_seq_one_letter_code
_entity_poly.pdbx_strand_id
1 'polypeptide(L)'
;VLEFHFNRPTLNDEIQFWDGYLEDQAKYITQKRGEYINFLNKHPKLDHKLFRVEYLKSEVTKEKLFIARELEIKMRRTSIGPQKDDFIIIQNHGDNKNVQIYGSRSEQRLALFWLKYNEIRYFEESQKRKPLILLDDIFSELDDHNRKMVVNLIGKYQTILTTTEEELPKLRVNGGVIKI
;
A
#
# COMPACT_ATOMS: atom_id res chain seq x y z
N VAL A 1 -3.21 29.30 -12.31
CA VAL A 1 -4.68 29.55 -12.31
C VAL A 1 -5.12 30.36 -11.09
N LEU A 2 -4.75 29.98 -9.86
CA LEU A 2 -5.13 30.73 -8.63
C LEU A 2 -4.37 32.05 -8.36
N GLU A 3 -3.33 32.37 -9.11
CA GLU A 3 -2.49 33.56 -8.85
C GLU A 3 -3.00 34.86 -9.49
N PHE A 4 -3.98 34.80 -10.40
CA PHE A 4 -4.38 35.97 -11.21
C PHE A 4 -5.88 36.29 -11.25
N HIS A 5 -6.74 35.53 -10.56
CA HIS A 5 -8.19 35.82 -10.59
C HIS A 5 -8.60 36.89 -9.58
N PHE A 6 -8.72 38.13 -10.06
CA PHE A 6 -9.38 39.24 -9.36
C PHE A 6 -10.93 39.14 -9.36
N ASN A 7 -11.51 38.16 -10.06
CA ASN A 7 -12.96 38.01 -10.21
C ASN A 7 -13.48 36.70 -9.59
N ARG A 8 -14.21 36.80 -8.47
CA ARG A 8 -14.74 35.64 -7.71
C ARG A 8 -15.77 34.76 -8.45
N PRO A 9 -16.65 35.28 -9.32
CA PRO A 9 -17.65 34.46 -10.01
C PRO A 9 -17.04 33.46 -10.99
N THR A 10 -16.08 33.88 -11.82
CA THR A 10 -15.41 33.00 -12.80
C THR A 10 -14.63 31.89 -12.13
N LEU A 11 -14.04 32.16 -10.96
CA LEU A 11 -13.34 31.16 -10.16
C LEU A 11 -14.29 30.07 -9.64
N ASN A 12 -15.52 30.43 -9.24
CA ASN A 12 -16.48 29.45 -8.75
C ASN A 12 -16.97 28.49 -9.85
N ASP A 13 -17.21 29.01 -11.05
CA ASP A 13 -17.63 28.19 -12.19
C ASP A 13 -16.52 27.23 -12.62
N GLU A 14 -15.27 27.70 -12.66
CA GLU A 14 -14.10 26.85 -12.94
C GLU A 14 -13.91 25.78 -11.87
N ILE A 15 -13.97 26.14 -10.58
CA ILE A 15 -13.86 25.18 -9.48
C ILE A 15 -14.95 24.11 -9.59
N GLN A 16 -16.19 24.49 -9.91
CA GLN A 16 -17.28 23.53 -10.04
C GLN A 16 -17.05 22.51 -11.19
N PHE A 17 -16.49 22.95 -12.32
CA PHE A 17 -16.09 22.05 -13.39
C PHE A 17 -15.01 21.06 -12.93
N TRP A 18 -13.96 21.56 -12.27
CA TRP A 18 -12.86 20.72 -11.77
C TRP A 18 -13.29 19.79 -10.63
N ASP A 19 -14.23 20.20 -9.78
CA ASP A 19 -14.80 19.37 -8.72
C ASP A 19 -15.49 18.13 -9.30
N GLY A 20 -16.23 18.28 -10.41
CA GLY A 20 -16.84 17.16 -11.11
C GLY A 20 -15.80 16.19 -11.68
N TYR A 21 -14.77 16.71 -12.34
CA TYR A 21 -13.69 15.87 -12.85
C TYR A 21 -12.92 15.16 -11.73
N LEU A 22 -12.67 15.86 -10.61
CA LEU A 22 -12.01 15.29 -9.43
C LEU A 22 -12.83 14.16 -8.83
N GLU A 23 -14.15 14.32 -8.71
CA GLU A 23 -15.07 13.29 -8.21
C GLU A 23 -14.98 12.00 -9.07
N ASP A 24 -15.02 12.14 -10.40
CA ASP A 24 -14.94 11.01 -11.32
C ASP A 24 -13.59 10.27 -11.23
N GLN A 25 -12.47 11.00 -11.25
CA GLN A 25 -11.14 10.40 -11.14
C GLN A 25 -10.90 9.80 -9.74
N ALA A 26 -11.40 10.45 -8.69
CA ALA A 26 -11.30 9.96 -7.33
C ALA A 26 -12.05 8.63 -7.17
N LYS A 27 -13.24 8.51 -7.76
CA LYS A 27 -14.01 7.27 -7.75
C LYS A 27 -13.22 6.12 -8.36
N TYR A 28 -12.55 6.33 -9.49
CA TYR A 28 -11.72 5.29 -10.12
C TYR A 28 -10.57 4.84 -9.21
N ILE A 29 -9.81 5.78 -8.64
CA ILE A 29 -8.67 5.47 -7.76
C ILE A 29 -9.14 4.73 -6.51
N THR A 30 -10.17 5.24 -5.83
CA THR A 30 -10.72 4.65 -4.61
C THR A 30 -11.31 3.26 -4.86
N GLN A 31 -11.92 3.04 -6.03
CA GLN A 31 -12.37 1.72 -6.45
C GLN A 31 -11.19 0.76 -6.61
N LYS A 32 -10.14 1.14 -7.34
CA LYS A 32 -8.95 0.29 -7.56
C LYS A 32 -8.22 -0.04 -6.26
N ARG A 33 -8.09 0.92 -5.35
CA ARG A 33 -7.57 0.70 -3.99
C ARG A 33 -8.44 -0.27 -3.20
N GLY A 34 -9.76 -0.11 -3.27
CA GLY A 34 -10.70 -1.03 -2.65
C GLY A 34 -10.58 -2.46 -3.18
N GLU A 35 -10.44 -2.63 -4.50
CA GLU A 35 -10.20 -3.94 -5.13
C GLU A 35 -8.92 -4.60 -4.58
N TYR A 36 -7.82 -3.85 -4.48
CA TYR A 36 -6.56 -4.35 -3.93
C TYR A 36 -6.67 -4.69 -2.42
N ILE A 37 -7.29 -3.83 -1.63
CA ILE A 37 -7.48 -4.08 -0.19
C ILE A 37 -8.38 -5.30 0.05
N ASN A 38 -9.43 -5.47 -0.77
CA ASN A 38 -10.26 -6.67 -0.74
C ASN A 38 -9.44 -7.92 -1.09
N PHE A 39 -8.51 -7.83 -2.03
CA PHE A 39 -7.59 -8.92 -2.33
C PHE A 39 -6.69 -9.26 -1.14
N LEU A 40 -6.11 -8.26 -0.46
CA LEU A 40 -5.31 -8.47 0.75
C LEU A 40 -6.13 -9.17 1.84
N ASN A 41 -7.36 -8.69 2.09
CA ASN A 41 -8.24 -9.22 3.13
C ASN A 41 -8.77 -10.63 2.83
N LYS A 42 -8.81 -11.05 1.56
CA LYS A 42 -9.07 -12.46 1.17
C LYS A 42 -7.89 -13.38 1.43
N HIS A 43 -6.69 -12.82 1.64
CA HIS A 43 -5.45 -13.54 1.90
C HIS A 43 -4.82 -13.13 3.24
N PRO A 44 -5.56 -13.26 4.36
CA PRO A 44 -5.15 -12.68 5.64
C PRO A 44 -3.97 -13.44 6.28
N LYS A 45 -3.76 -14.70 5.89
CA LYS A 45 -2.84 -15.59 6.58
C LYS A 45 -1.40 -15.40 6.13
N LEU A 46 -0.52 -15.21 7.10
CA LEU A 46 0.91 -15.38 6.94
C LEU A 46 1.44 -16.18 8.14
N ASP A 47 2.00 -17.36 7.85
CA ASP A 47 2.39 -18.33 8.86
C ASP A 47 1.22 -18.67 9.82
N HIS A 48 1.38 -18.40 11.12
CA HIS A 48 0.35 -18.61 12.16
C HIS A 48 -0.43 -17.33 12.49
N LYS A 49 -0.20 -16.23 11.78
CA LYS A 49 -0.84 -14.93 12.04
C LYS A 49 -1.85 -14.56 10.97
N LEU A 50 -2.83 -13.76 11.38
CA LEU A 50 -3.88 -13.22 10.52
C LEU A 50 -3.80 -11.70 10.51
N PHE A 51 -3.70 -11.14 9.31
CA PHE A 51 -3.68 -9.72 9.06
C PHE A 51 -4.89 -9.29 8.24
N ARG A 52 -5.34 -8.06 8.45
CA ARG A 52 -6.28 -7.37 7.56
C ARG A 52 -5.88 -5.91 7.40
N VAL A 53 -6.27 -5.32 6.30
CA VAL A 53 -6.18 -3.89 6.05
C VAL A 53 -7.56 -3.25 6.19
N GLU A 54 -7.61 -2.19 6.97
CA GLU A 54 -8.76 -1.28 7.06
C GLU A 54 -8.46 -0.04 6.22
N TYR A 55 -9.31 0.24 5.23
CA TYR A 55 -9.12 1.34 4.30
C TYR A 55 -9.78 2.62 4.85
N LEU A 56 -8.99 3.66 5.08
CA LEU A 56 -9.46 4.96 5.52
C LEU A 56 -9.61 5.89 4.32
N LYS A 57 -10.81 5.93 3.76
CA LYS A 57 -11.14 6.74 2.58
C LYS A 57 -11.36 8.20 2.94
N SER A 58 -10.68 9.10 2.25
CA SER A 58 -11.05 10.50 2.12
C SER A 58 -12.02 10.64 0.95
N GLU A 59 -13.29 10.33 1.21
CA GLU A 59 -14.31 10.35 0.16
C GLU A 59 -14.50 11.73 -0.44
N VAL A 60 -14.43 11.80 -1.77
CA VAL A 60 -14.84 12.96 -2.55
C VAL A 60 -16.33 12.86 -2.83
N THR A 61 -17.10 13.82 -2.31
CA THR A 61 -18.50 14.02 -2.67
C THR A 61 -18.73 15.51 -2.91
N LYS A 62 -19.72 15.83 -3.75
CA LYS A 62 -20.11 17.24 -3.99
C LYS A 62 -20.37 18.02 -2.71
N GLU A 63 -20.99 17.37 -1.73
CA GLU A 63 -21.26 17.97 -0.41
C GLU A 63 -19.97 18.29 0.36
N LYS A 64 -19.03 17.33 0.44
CA LYS A 64 -17.75 17.53 1.14
C LYS A 64 -16.90 18.62 0.46
N LEU A 65 -16.84 18.62 -0.88
CA LEU A 65 -16.15 19.66 -1.65
C LEU A 65 -16.79 21.05 -1.42
N PHE A 66 -18.12 21.13 -1.41
CA PHE A 66 -18.83 22.38 -1.13
C PHE A 66 -18.52 22.92 0.27
N ILE A 67 -18.56 22.06 1.30
CA ILE A 67 -18.26 22.44 2.69
C ILE A 67 -16.79 22.90 2.83
N ALA A 68 -15.85 22.22 2.18
CA ALA A 68 -14.43 22.53 2.28
C ALA A 68 -13.98 23.75 1.45
N ARG A 69 -14.76 24.17 0.44
CA ARG A 69 -14.39 25.17 -0.57
C ARG A 69 -13.80 26.45 0.02
N GLU A 70 -14.48 27.07 0.97
CA GLU A 70 -14.03 28.32 1.60
C GLU A 70 -12.66 28.17 2.30
N LEU A 71 -12.42 27.02 2.92
CA LEU A 71 -11.16 26.70 3.57
C LEU A 71 -10.07 26.37 2.54
N GLU A 72 -10.40 25.61 1.49
CA GLU A 72 -9.48 25.22 0.42
C GLU A 72 -9.01 26.42 -0.40
N ILE A 73 -9.88 27.41 -0.67
CA ILE A 73 -9.52 28.68 -1.30
C ILE A 73 -8.51 29.44 -0.43
N LYS A 74 -8.75 29.53 0.89
CA LYS A 74 -7.82 30.18 1.83
C LYS A 74 -6.47 29.46 1.93
N MET A 75 -6.49 28.14 1.95
CA MET A 75 -5.26 27.32 2.02
C MET A 75 -4.56 27.15 0.65
N ARG A 76 -5.23 27.51 -0.45
CA ARG A 76 -4.78 27.30 -1.84
C ARG A 76 -4.41 25.84 -2.14
N ARG A 77 -5.13 24.89 -1.54
CA ARG A 77 -4.93 23.45 -1.77
C ARG A 77 -6.21 22.67 -1.53
N THR A 78 -6.40 21.60 -2.29
CA THR A 78 -7.45 20.61 -2.06
C THR A 78 -7.13 19.77 -0.83
N SER A 79 -8.13 19.60 0.03
CA SER A 79 -8.05 18.95 1.34
C SER A 79 -8.76 17.59 1.38
N ILE A 80 -9.58 17.28 0.38
CA ILE A 80 -10.35 16.04 0.28
C ILE A 80 -9.93 15.26 -0.97
N GLY A 81 -9.88 13.94 -0.85
CA GLY A 81 -9.75 13.02 -1.98
C GLY A 81 -8.68 11.96 -1.79
N PRO A 82 -8.48 11.08 -2.79
CA PRO A 82 -7.65 9.89 -2.63
C PRO A 82 -6.20 10.21 -2.24
N GLN A 83 -5.69 11.40 -2.56
CA GLN A 83 -4.38 11.86 -2.11
C GLN A 83 -4.25 11.99 -0.58
N LYS A 84 -5.37 11.93 0.16
CA LYS A 84 -5.48 11.93 1.62
C LYS A 84 -6.00 10.63 2.21
N ASP A 85 -6.22 9.61 1.38
CA ASP A 85 -6.56 8.28 1.89
C ASP A 85 -5.41 7.72 2.74
N ASP A 86 -5.77 6.86 3.67
CA ASP A 86 -4.82 6.12 4.50
C ASP A 86 -5.31 4.68 4.72
N PHE A 87 -4.53 3.86 5.40
CA PHE A 87 -4.92 2.51 5.78
C PHE A 87 -4.28 2.08 7.09
N ILE A 88 -4.99 1.20 7.79
CA ILE A 88 -4.52 0.58 9.02
C ILE A 88 -4.30 -0.92 8.80
N ILE A 89 -3.20 -1.46 9.30
CA ILE A 89 -2.99 -2.91 9.36
C ILE A 89 -3.37 -3.42 10.75
N ILE A 90 -4.33 -4.34 10.79
CA ILE A 90 -4.76 -5.01 12.01
C ILE A 90 -4.24 -6.45 11.99
N GLN A 91 -3.62 -6.86 13.10
CA GLN A 91 -3.30 -8.26 13.38
C GLN A 91 -4.33 -8.83 14.34
N ASN A 92 -5.00 -9.91 13.93
CA ASN A 92 -5.97 -10.60 14.77
C ASN A 92 -5.23 -11.61 15.65
N HIS A 93 -5.03 -11.29 16.93
CA HIS A 93 -4.51 -12.22 17.94
C HIS A 93 -5.18 -11.97 19.29
N GLY A 94 -6.42 -12.45 19.43
CA GLY A 94 -7.30 -12.14 20.57
C GLY A 94 -8.02 -10.82 20.33
N ASP A 95 -7.36 -9.70 20.65
CA ASP A 95 -7.89 -8.35 20.44
C ASP A 95 -7.28 -7.74 19.18
N ASN A 96 -8.14 -7.30 18.25
CA ASN A 96 -7.75 -6.66 16.99
C ASN A 96 -6.71 -5.54 17.22
N LYS A 97 -5.42 -5.83 16.97
CA LYS A 97 -4.33 -4.90 17.28
C LYS A 97 -3.89 -4.13 16.04
N ASN A 98 -3.89 -2.81 16.12
CA ASN A 98 -3.24 -1.95 15.13
C ASN A 98 -1.72 -2.15 15.21
N VAL A 99 -1.14 -2.78 14.18
CA VAL A 99 0.28 -3.17 14.15
C VAL A 99 1.18 -1.95 13.98
N GLN A 100 0.74 -0.93 13.25
CA GLN A 100 1.54 0.27 13.03
C GLN A 100 1.81 1.04 14.33
N ILE A 101 0.81 1.09 15.22
CA ILE A 101 0.91 1.85 16.48
C ILE A 101 1.42 0.98 17.64
N TYR A 102 0.88 -0.24 17.78
CA TYR A 102 1.10 -1.08 18.96
C TYR A 102 1.88 -2.36 18.67
N GLY A 103 2.29 -2.59 17.42
CA GLY A 103 3.08 -3.75 17.04
C GLY A 103 4.53 -3.61 17.50
N SER A 104 5.11 -4.71 17.98
CA SER A 104 6.57 -4.80 18.14
C SER A 104 7.28 -4.68 16.79
N ARG A 105 8.60 -4.42 16.80
CA ARG A 105 9.40 -4.34 15.57
C ARG A 105 9.28 -5.58 14.69
N SER A 106 9.32 -6.78 15.28
CA SER A 106 9.14 -8.04 14.53
C SER A 106 7.72 -8.18 13.97
N GLU A 107 6.69 -7.69 14.66
CA GLU A 107 5.31 -7.71 14.15
C GLU A 107 5.10 -6.73 13.00
N GLN A 108 5.68 -5.53 13.08
CA GLN A 108 5.63 -4.54 12.01
C GLN A 108 6.34 -5.06 10.75
N ARG A 109 7.52 -5.67 10.90
CA ARG A 109 8.24 -6.32 9.80
C ARG A 109 7.44 -7.47 9.19
N LEU A 110 6.80 -8.27 10.03
CA LEU A 110 5.94 -9.36 9.59
C LEU A 110 4.72 -8.87 8.81
N ALA A 111 4.09 -7.78 9.26
CA ALA A 111 2.99 -7.13 8.54
C ALA A 111 3.44 -6.56 7.19
N LEU A 112 4.62 -5.92 7.14
CA LEU A 112 5.21 -5.44 5.89
C LEU A 112 5.50 -6.61 4.93
N PHE A 113 6.05 -7.70 5.44
CA PHE A 113 6.28 -8.89 4.63
C PHE A 113 4.97 -9.48 4.11
N TRP A 114 3.91 -9.52 4.92
CA TRP A 114 2.58 -9.94 4.47
C TRP A 114 2.05 -9.06 3.33
N LEU A 115 2.23 -7.74 3.40
CA LEU A 115 1.86 -6.84 2.31
C LEU A 115 2.64 -7.15 1.03
N LYS A 116 3.98 -7.26 1.12
CA LYS A 116 4.83 -7.56 -0.04
C LYS A 116 4.57 -8.94 -0.63
N TYR A 117 4.31 -9.93 0.22
CA TYR A 117 3.94 -11.26 -0.23
C TYR A 117 2.65 -11.24 -1.04
N ASN A 118 1.63 -10.53 -0.56
CA ASN A 118 0.37 -10.43 -1.28
C ASN A 118 0.45 -9.52 -2.51
N GLU A 119 1.33 -8.52 -2.53
CA GLU A 119 1.61 -7.73 -3.73
C GLU A 119 2.12 -8.64 -4.87
N ILE A 120 3.07 -9.53 -4.58
CA ILE A 120 3.58 -10.51 -5.53
C ILE A 120 2.45 -11.42 -6.01
N ARG A 121 1.63 -11.94 -5.10
CA ARG A 121 0.49 -12.81 -5.46
C ARG A 121 -0.55 -12.08 -6.31
N TYR A 122 -0.86 -10.82 -5.99
CA TYR A 122 -1.78 -10.00 -6.76
C TYR A 122 -1.27 -9.80 -8.19
N PHE A 123 0.04 -9.55 -8.34
CA PHE A 123 0.68 -9.47 -9.64
C PHE A 123 0.58 -10.79 -10.41
N GLU A 124 0.92 -11.93 -9.79
CA GLU A 124 0.82 -13.24 -10.43
C GLU A 124 -0.62 -13.58 -10.87
N GLU A 125 -1.60 -13.31 -10.01
CA GLU A 125 -3.00 -13.61 -10.31
C GLU A 125 -3.57 -12.73 -11.42
N SER A 126 -3.14 -11.46 -11.50
CA SER A 126 -3.57 -10.51 -12.54
C SER A 126 -2.84 -10.69 -13.87
N GLN A 127 -1.53 -10.92 -13.86
CA GLN A 127 -0.68 -11.01 -15.07
C GLN A 127 -0.48 -12.44 -15.57
N LYS A 128 -0.84 -13.45 -14.77
CA LYS A 128 -0.58 -14.88 -15.05
C LYS A 128 0.91 -15.18 -15.32
N ARG A 129 1.80 -14.39 -14.71
CA ARG A 129 3.26 -14.49 -14.86
C ARG A 129 3.93 -14.30 -13.52
N LYS A 130 5.03 -15.04 -13.29
CA LYS A 130 5.88 -14.86 -12.11
C LYS A 130 6.74 -13.61 -12.27
N PRO A 131 6.78 -12.69 -11.29
CA PRO A 131 7.66 -11.53 -11.34
C PRO A 131 9.12 -11.92 -11.05
N LEU A 132 10.04 -11.09 -11.53
CA LEU A 132 11.42 -11.05 -11.04
C LEU A 132 11.42 -10.33 -9.69
N ILE A 133 12.00 -10.95 -8.66
CA ILE A 133 12.12 -10.34 -7.33
C ILE A 133 13.48 -9.67 -7.20
N LEU A 134 13.49 -8.42 -6.73
CA LEU A 134 14.70 -7.67 -6.40
C LEU A 134 14.70 -7.43 -4.88
N LEU A 135 15.78 -7.82 -4.21
CA LEU A 135 15.96 -7.64 -2.76
C LEU A 135 17.25 -6.87 -2.50
N ASP A 136 17.15 -5.74 -1.79
CA ASP A 136 18.31 -4.89 -1.50
C ASP A 136 18.71 -4.96 -0.02
N ASP A 137 19.82 -5.64 0.28
CA ASP A 137 20.43 -5.88 1.61
C ASP A 137 19.46 -6.18 2.76
N ILE A 138 18.29 -6.75 2.46
CA ILE A 138 17.24 -6.93 3.48
C ILE A 138 17.60 -7.97 4.55
N PHE A 139 18.59 -8.83 4.30
CA PHE A 139 18.90 -9.94 5.20
C PHE A 139 19.51 -9.43 6.51
N SER A 140 20.40 -8.44 6.47
CA SER A 140 21.09 -7.89 7.64
C SER A 140 20.13 -7.34 8.70
N GLU A 141 18.92 -6.97 8.28
CA GLU A 141 17.88 -6.43 9.17
C GLU A 141 16.94 -7.49 9.77
N LEU A 142 16.90 -8.71 9.24
CA LEU A 142 15.87 -9.68 9.62
C LEU A 142 16.33 -10.67 10.69
N ASP A 143 15.44 -10.95 11.64
CA ASP A 143 15.59 -12.09 12.56
C ASP A 143 15.48 -13.44 11.83
N ASP A 144 15.96 -14.51 12.47
CA ASP A 144 16.02 -15.85 11.87
C ASP A 144 14.67 -16.38 11.38
N HIS A 145 13.58 -16.02 12.06
CA HIS A 145 12.24 -16.44 11.67
C HIS A 145 11.83 -15.75 10.37
N ASN A 146 11.97 -14.43 10.30
CA ASN A 146 11.64 -13.65 9.11
C ASN A 146 12.55 -14.00 7.92
N ARG A 147 13.85 -14.26 8.16
CA ARG A 147 14.78 -14.76 7.14
C ARG A 147 14.28 -16.03 6.46
N LYS A 148 13.87 -17.03 7.24
CA LYS A 148 13.35 -18.30 6.71
C LYS A 148 12.11 -18.10 5.85
N MET A 149 11.22 -17.21 6.24
CA MET A 149 10.04 -16.88 5.43
C MET A 149 10.42 -16.22 4.10
N VAL A 150 11.33 -15.24 4.11
CA VAL A 150 11.82 -14.58 2.89
C VAL A 150 12.47 -15.59 1.95
N VAL A 151 13.34 -16.45 2.48
CA VAL A 151 14.01 -17.52 1.72
C VAL A 151 13.00 -18.48 1.08
N ASN A 152 11.99 -18.91 1.82
CA ASN A 152 10.92 -19.77 1.30
C ASN A 152 10.06 -19.07 0.25
N LEU A 153 9.90 -17.75 0.36
CA LEU A 153 9.21 -16.95 -0.63
C LEU A 153 10.02 -16.91 -1.93
N ILE A 154 11.27 -16.43 -1.87
CA ILE A 154 12.10 -16.19 -3.05
C ILE A 154 12.48 -17.48 -3.78
N GLY A 155 12.56 -18.62 -3.09
CA GLY A 155 12.82 -19.92 -3.74
C GLY A 155 11.80 -20.33 -4.80
N LYS A 156 10.62 -19.67 -4.84
CA LYS A 156 9.55 -19.89 -5.83
C LYS A 156 9.70 -19.01 -7.10
N TYR A 157 10.57 -18.01 -7.06
CA TYR A 157 10.73 -16.96 -8.08
C TYR A 157 12.17 -16.89 -8.55
N GLN A 158 12.38 -16.24 -9.71
CA GLN A 158 13.71 -15.76 -10.06
C GLN A 158 13.99 -14.54 -9.19
N THR A 159 15.15 -14.49 -8.54
CA THR A 159 15.48 -13.43 -7.57
C THR A 159 16.89 -12.92 -7.76
N ILE A 160 17.03 -11.60 -7.76
CA ILE A 160 18.31 -10.90 -7.64
C ILE A 160 18.34 -10.32 -6.22
N LEU A 161 19.42 -10.60 -5.50
CA LEU A 161 19.61 -10.07 -4.15
C LEU A 161 21.02 -9.48 -3.98
N THR A 162 21.09 -8.37 -3.26
CA THR A 162 22.34 -7.84 -2.70
C THR A 162 22.39 -8.19 -1.21
N THR A 163 23.56 -8.53 -0.70
CA THR A 163 23.75 -8.70 0.74
C THR A 163 25.22 -8.59 1.14
N THR A 164 25.44 -8.05 2.33
CA THR A 164 26.76 -8.05 2.97
C THR A 164 27.16 -9.40 3.58
N GLU A 165 26.25 -10.37 3.67
CA GLU A 165 26.53 -11.68 4.26
C GLU A 165 27.12 -12.67 3.26
N GLU A 166 28.15 -13.41 3.66
CA GLU A 166 28.81 -14.38 2.78
C GLU A 166 27.92 -15.60 2.48
N GLU A 167 27.20 -16.11 3.48
CA GLU A 167 26.35 -17.30 3.35
C GLU A 167 24.86 -16.96 3.40
N LEU A 168 24.13 -17.31 2.33
CA LEU A 168 22.67 -17.32 2.37
C LEU A 168 22.18 -18.59 3.08
N PRO A 169 21.08 -18.53 3.86
CA PRO A 169 20.45 -19.74 4.38
C PRO A 169 20.16 -20.71 3.24
N LYS A 170 20.34 -22.03 3.46
CA LYS A 170 20.20 -23.07 2.42
C LYS A 170 18.92 -22.89 1.59
N LEU A 171 19.06 -22.30 0.41
CA LEU A 171 17.96 -22.06 -0.53
C LEU A 171 17.66 -23.37 -1.26
N ARG A 172 16.47 -23.93 -1.05
CA ARG A 172 15.90 -24.89 -2.00
C ARG A 172 15.26 -24.10 -3.12
N VAL A 173 16.07 -23.78 -4.12
CA VAL A 173 15.67 -22.95 -5.26
C VAL A 173 15.08 -23.80 -6.36
N ASN A 174 13.83 -23.51 -6.74
CA ASN A 174 13.24 -24.01 -8.00
C ASN A 174 13.46 -23.03 -9.16
N GLY A 175 13.88 -21.78 -8.87
CA GLY A 175 14.28 -20.76 -9.84
C GLY A 175 15.73 -20.31 -9.61
N GLY A 176 16.37 -19.68 -10.59
CA GLY A 176 17.74 -19.15 -10.41
C GLY A 176 17.76 -17.99 -9.42
N VAL A 177 18.67 -18.03 -8.44
CA VAL A 177 19.01 -16.90 -7.57
C VAL A 177 20.38 -16.37 -7.97
N ILE A 178 20.44 -15.08 -8.29
CA ILE A 178 21.68 -14.38 -8.59
C ILE A 178 21.98 -13.46 -7.40
N LYS A 179 23.10 -13.73 -6.73
CA LYS A 179 23.64 -12.87 -5.68
C LYS A 179 24.64 -11.90 -6.33
N ILE A 180 24.46 -10.61 -6.07
CA ILE A 180 25.36 -9.52 -6.53
C ILE A 180 26.10 -8.97 -5.32
#